data_AF-A0A7G5ZMN0-F1
#
_entry.id   AF-A0A7G5ZMN0-F1
#
_cell.length_a   1.000
_cell.length_b   1.000
_cell.length_c   1.000
_cell.angle_alpha   90.00
_cell.angle_beta   90.00
_cell.angle_gamma   90.00
#
_symmetry.space_group_name_H-M   'P 1'
#
loop_
_entity.id
_entity.type
_entity.pdbx_description
1 polymer ?
#
loop_
_entity_poly.entity_id
_entity_poly.type
_entity_poly.pdbx_seq_one_letter_code
_entity_poly.pdbx_strand_id
1 'polypeptide(L)' 'MTVEYLATVVSGMWLTVAILAGGFARTRNRSAWAWFLLTLLFGPFAAFLLVVWPPVTRTPAASRPGHSVMVDPDVPR' A
#
# COMPACT_ATOMS: atom_id res chain seq x y z
N MET A 1 31.84 -20.41 10.26
CA MET A 1 30.78 -21.34 10.68
C MET A 1 29.62 -20.63 11.38
N THR A 2 29.74 -20.14 12.64
CA THR A 2 28.61 -19.52 13.38
C THR A 2 28.14 -18.18 12.81
N VAL A 3 29.05 -17.30 12.43
CA VAL A 3 28.72 -15.98 11.86
C VAL A 3 28.04 -16.06 10.48
N GLU A 4 28.39 -17.05 9.66
CA GLU A 4 27.78 -17.28 8.35
C GLU A 4 26.36 -17.84 8.46
N TYR A 5 26.12 -18.71 9.44
CA TYR A 5 24.79 -19.20 9.76
C TYR A 5 23.88 -18.06 10.20
N LEU A 6 24.35 -17.20 11.13
CA LEU A 6 23.63 -16.01 11.57
C LEU A 6 23.31 -15.09 10.39
N ALA A 7 24.28 -14.81 9.51
CA ALA A 7 24.06 -13.97 8.33
C ALA A 7 22.98 -14.55 7.41
N THR A 8 22.97 -15.87 7.19
CA THR A 8 21.99 -16.55 6.33
C THR A 8 20.59 -16.50 6.93
N VAL A 9 20.45 -16.80 8.23
CA VAL A 9 19.18 -16.77 8.95
C VAL A 9 18.62 -15.34 8.99
N VAL A 10 19.46 -14.35 9.31
CA VAL A 10 19.07 -12.94 9.32
C VAL A 10 18.63 -12.49 7.93
N SER A 11 19.36 -12.84 6.87
CA SER A 11 19.00 -12.48 5.50
C SER A 11 17.68 -13.11 5.04
N GLY A 12 17.44 -14.38 5.36
CA GLY A 12 16.19 -15.07 5.03
C GLY A 12 14.98 -14.53 5.79
N MET A 13 15.14 -14.26 7.10
CA MET A 13 14.13 -13.58 7.91
C MET A 13 13.85 -12.17 7.37
N TRP A 14 14.89 -11.43 7.01
CA TRP A 14 14.77 -10.07 6.47
C TRP A 14 14.03 -10.02 5.14
N LEU A 15 14.37 -10.93 4.21
CA LEU A 15 13.67 -11.06 2.93
C LEU A 15 12.18 -11.34 3.15
N THR A 16 11.86 -12.24 4.09
CA THR A 16 10.49 -12.60 4.44
C THR A 16 9.72 -11.39 4.97
N VAL A 17 10.32 -10.61 5.88
CA VAL A 17 9.74 -9.36 6.41
C VAL A 17 9.50 -8.33 5.31
N ALA A 18 10.45 -8.16 4.38
CA ALA A 18 10.30 -7.25 3.25
C ALA A 18 9.10 -7.63 2.37
N ILE A 19 8.95 -8.92 2.03
CA ILE A 19 7.83 -9.43 1.24
C ILE A 19 6.49 -9.21 1.96
N LEU A 20 6.42 -9.53 3.27
CA LEU A 20 5.23 -9.31 4.10
C LEU A 20 4.81 -7.84 4.13
N ALA A 21 5.76 -6.91 4.30
CA ALA A 21 5.50 -5.47 4.30
C ALA A 21 4.97 -4.99 2.94
N GLY A 22 5.57 -5.45 1.84
CA GLY A 22 5.08 -5.16 0.48
C GLY A 22 3.67 -5.68 0.22
N GLY A 23 3.38 -6.92 0.65
CA GLY A 23 2.06 -7.53 0.57
C GLY A 23 1.00 -6.78 1.37
N PHE A 24 1.33 -6.42 2.62
CA PHE A 24 0.47 -5.63 3.50
C PHE A 24 0.12 -4.28 2.89
N ALA A 25 1.10 -3.57 2.31
CA ALA A 25 0.87 -2.31 1.63
C ALA A 25 -0.11 -2.42 0.45
N ARG A 26 -0.09 -3.54 -0.30
CA ARG A 26 -1.01 -3.78 -1.42
C ARG A 26 -2.47 -3.82 -0.98
N THR A 27 -2.75 -4.43 0.16
CA THR A 27 -4.12 -4.53 0.72
C THR A 27 -4.70 -3.16 1.11
N ARG A 28 -3.84 -2.16 1.32
CA ARG A 28 -4.19 -0.81 1.76
C ARG A 28 -4.22 0.20 0.60
N ASN A 29 -4.30 -0.27 -0.66
CA ASN A 29 -4.26 0.55 -1.88
C ASN A 29 -2.99 1.42 -2.00
N ARG A 30 -1.89 0.98 -1.39
CA ARG A 30 -0.55 1.62 -1.48
C ARG A 30 0.35 0.85 -2.43
N SER A 31 1.40 1.51 -2.92
CA SER A 31 2.40 0.88 -3.81
C SER A 31 3.18 -0.20 -3.07
N ALA A 32 2.83 -1.47 -3.30
CA ALA A 32 3.49 -2.64 -2.74
C ALA A 32 5.01 -2.64 -3.02
N TRP A 33 5.40 -2.20 -4.21
CA TRP A 33 6.79 -2.18 -4.66
C TRP A 33 7.63 -1.13 -3.92
N ALA A 34 7.07 0.05 -3.67
CA ALA A 34 7.73 1.09 -2.89
C ALA A 34 7.99 0.63 -1.44
N TRP A 35 6.99 0.02 -0.80
CA TRP A 35 7.11 -0.44 0.58
C TRP A 35 7.97 -1.70 0.74
N PHE A 36 7.98 -2.58 -0.26
CA PHE A 36 8.93 -3.69 -0.34
C PHE A 36 10.38 -3.18 -0.38
N LEU A 37 10.71 -2.26 -1.31
CA LEU A 37 12.05 -1.66 -1.39
C LEU A 37 12.42 -0.91 -0.11
N LEU A 38 11.47 -0.17 0.47
CA LEU A 38 11.69 0.56 1.71
C LEU A 38 12.05 -0.41 2.84
N THR A 39 11.35 -1.53 2.97
CA THR A 39 11.62 -2.56 3.99
C THR A 39 12.89 -3.35 3.71
N LEU A 40 13.22 -3.57 2.44
CA LEU A 40 14.48 -4.22 2.08
C LEU A 40 15.69 -3.34 2.42
N LEU A 41 15.60 -2.03 2.21
CA LEU A 41 16.69 -1.07 2.40
C LEU A 41 16.80 -0.52 3.84
N PHE A 42 15.67 -0.11 4.43
CA PHE A 42 15.62 0.46 5.80
C PHE A 42 15.27 -0.58 6.87
N GLY A 43 14.80 -1.76 6.48
CA GLY A 43 14.50 -2.82 7.42
C GLY A 43 13.26 -2.60 8.27
N PRO A 44 13.31 -2.94 9.57
CA PRO A 44 12.16 -2.85 10.46
C PRO A 44 11.66 -1.41 10.63
N PHE A 45 12.49 -0.40 10.37
CA PHE A 45 12.06 1.00 10.37
C PHE A 45 10.98 1.28 9.32
N ALA A 46 11.11 0.72 8.12
CA ALA A 46 10.10 0.86 7.09
C ALA A 46 8.81 0.10 7.44
N ALA A 47 8.93 -1.08 8.08
CA ALA A 47 7.77 -1.80 8.59
C ALA A 47 7.04 -1.00 9.67
N PHE A 48 7.78 -0.34 10.58
CA PHE A 48 7.21 0.54 11.59
C PHE A 48 6.49 1.74 10.97
N LEU A 49 7.13 2.42 10.02
CA LEU A 49 6.51 3.49 9.23
C LEU A 49 5.25 3.01 8.51
N LEU A 50 5.26 1.80 7.93
CA LEU A 50 4.11 1.24 7.24
C LEU A 50 2.91 1.01 8.18
N VAL A 51 3.16 0.62 9.43
CA VAL A 51 2.11 0.39 10.43
C VAL A 51 1.55 1.71 10.95
N VAL A 52 2.42 2.70 11.22
CA VAL A 52 2.00 4.01 11.73
C VAL A 52 1.32 4.85 10.66
N TRP A 53 1.74 4.72 9.39
CA TRP A 53 1.22 5.58 8.34
C TRP A 53 -0.21 5.18 7.93
N PRO A 54 -1.19 6.09 7.98
CA PRO A 54 -2.53 5.80 7.54
C PRO A 54 -2.60 5.45 6.03
N PRO A 55 -3.53 4.57 5.64
CA PRO A 55 -3.78 4.26 4.23
C PRO A 55 -4.09 5.54 3.45
N VAL A 56 -3.57 5.66 2.22
CA VAL A 56 -3.99 6.74 1.33
C VAL A 56 -5.39 6.41 0.88
N THR A 57 -6.37 7.02 1.55
CA THR A 57 -7.73 7.13 1.03
C THR A 57 -7.61 8.00 -0.21
N ARG A 58 -7.77 7.39 -1.40
CA ARG A 58 -8.10 8.19 -2.58
C ARG A 58 -9.48 8.76 -2.28
N THR A 59 -9.52 10.03 -1.89
CA THR A 59 -10.77 10.77 -1.86
C THR A 59 -11.34 10.65 -3.27
N PRO A 60 -12.47 9.96 -3.48
CA PRO A 60 -13.11 9.95 -4.77
C PRO A 60 -13.35 11.43 -5.08
N ALA A 61 -12.72 11.93 -6.15
CA ALA A 61 -12.94 13.30 -6.60
C ALA A 61 -14.46 13.46 -6.65
N ALA A 62 -14.99 14.34 -5.81
CA ALA A 62 -16.41 14.51 -5.59
C ALA A 62 -17.09 14.47 -6.95
N SER A 63 -17.91 13.43 -7.16
CA SER A 63 -18.75 13.29 -8.35
C SER A 63 -19.42 14.65 -8.55
N ARG A 64 -18.97 15.37 -9.57
CA ARG A 64 -19.41 16.72 -9.89
C ARG A 64 -20.94 16.75 -9.81
N PRO A 65 -21.56 17.46 -8.85
CA PRO A 65 -23.00 17.63 -8.83
C PRO A 65 -23.33 18.59 -9.98
N GLY A 66 -23.49 18.04 -11.18
CA GLY A 66 -23.52 18.87 -12.38
C GLY A 66 -23.41 18.15 -13.71
N HIS A 67 -23.54 16.82 -13.78
CA HIS A 67 -24.26 16.27 -14.93
C HIS A 67 -25.73 16.51 -14.64
N SER A 68 -26.13 17.74 -14.95
CA SER A 68 -27.46 18.09 -15.44
C SER A 68 -28.35 16.86 -15.55
N VAL A 69 -29.23 16.73 -14.56
CA VAL A 69 -30.61 16.36 -14.82
C VAL A 69 -31.06 17.27 -15.97
N MET A 70 -30.78 16.84 -17.19
CA MET A 70 -31.48 17.33 -18.36
C MET A 70 -32.87 16.76 -18.15
N VAL A 71 -33.72 17.59 -17.54
CA VAL A 71 -35.16 17.36 -17.47
C VAL A 71 -35.59 17.06 -18.90
N ASP A 72 -35.98 15.81 -19.13
CA ASP A 72 -36.54 15.35 -20.39
C ASP A 72 -37.87 16.10 -20.59
N PRO A 73 -37.98 17.00 -21.58
CA PRO A 73 -39.21 17.76 -21.79
C PRO A 73 -40.30 16.93 -22.50
N ASP A 74 -40.08 15.64 -22.77
CA ASP A 74 -40.94 14.83 -23.64
C ASP A 74 -41.47 13.57 -22.93
N VAL A 75 -42.00 13.74 -21.71
CA VAL A 75 -42.89 12.76 -21.07
C VAL A 75 -44.34 13.14 -21.41
N PRO A 76 -45.00 12.45 -22.37
CA PRO A 76 -46.41 12.68 -22.65
C PRO A 76 -47.24 12.19 -21.45
N ARG A 77 -48.13 13.04 -20.94
CA ARG A 77 -49.13 12.68 -19.92
C ARG A 77 -50.37 12.06 -20.54
#